data_AF-D8LSI1-F1
#
_entry.id   AF-D8LSI1-F1
#
_cell.length_a   1.000
_cell.length_b   1.000
_cell.length_c   1.000
_cell.angle_alpha   90.00
_cell.angle_beta   90.00
_cell.angle_gamma   90.00
#
_symmetry.space_group_name_H-M   'P 1'
#
loop_
_entity.id
_entity.type
_entity.pdbx_description
1 polymer ?
#
loop_
_entity_poly.entity_id
_entity_poly.type
_entity_poly.pdbx_seq_one_letter_code
_entity_poly.pdbx_strand_id
1 'polypeptide(L)'
;MCGGPTDAVATRLRSTCEILTNDVSSGRPADTNLNASLELFPEDFLAAYSGKRPEWVVTSPPYSRALTFVKAAMSLATKGVAFKMPIFFLEPCADRGGWLQTNPPSVCVFLRRAKYTRANNAKTGEFWGVWYPQEMSCRNRTRLVFCPE
;
A
#
# COMPACT_ATOMS: atom_id res chain seq x y z
N MET A 1 -2.56 7.92 -1.59
CA MET A 1 -3.02 7.14 -0.43
C MET A 1 -4.46 6.68 -0.67
N CYS A 2 -4.86 5.44 -0.37
CA CYS A 2 -6.30 5.09 -0.38
C CYS A 2 -6.93 5.49 0.95
N GLY A 3 -7.79 6.49 0.91
CA GLY A 3 -8.38 7.11 2.10
C GLY A 3 -8.34 8.62 1.99
N GLY A 4 -9.13 9.28 2.82
CA GLY A 4 -9.30 10.72 2.78
C GLY A 4 -8.33 11.52 3.63
N PRO A 5 -8.43 12.86 3.61
CA PRO A 5 -7.60 13.77 4.39
C PRO A 5 -7.67 13.49 5.90
N THR A 6 -8.77 12.93 6.39
CA THR A 6 -8.99 12.62 7.80
C THR A 6 -8.63 11.19 8.18
N ASP A 7 -8.03 10.41 7.27
CA ASP A 7 -7.52 9.08 7.61
C ASP A 7 -6.41 9.17 8.66
N ALA A 8 -6.29 8.14 9.52
CA ALA A 8 -5.32 8.12 10.61
C ALA A 8 -3.87 8.25 10.10
N VAL A 9 -3.55 7.61 8.96
CA VAL A 9 -2.22 7.69 8.34
C VAL A 9 -1.99 9.10 7.78
N ALA A 10 -2.94 9.65 7.03
CA ALA A 10 -2.86 11.02 6.51
C ALA A 10 -2.66 12.03 7.64
N THR A 11 -3.48 11.93 8.68
CA THR A 11 -3.45 12.83 9.84
C THR A 11 -2.10 12.78 10.54
N ARG A 12 -1.51 11.59 10.71
CA ARG A 12 -0.22 11.43 11.38
C ARG A 12 0.96 11.97 10.56
N LEU A 13 0.91 11.84 9.24
CA LEU A 13 2.03 12.20 8.36
C LEU A 13 2.03 13.68 7.94
N ARG A 14 0.88 14.36 8.02
CA ARG A 14 0.73 15.76 7.61
C ARG A 14 1.70 16.75 8.25
N SER A 15 2.15 16.51 9.48
CA SER A 15 3.11 17.38 10.14
C SER A 15 4.54 17.20 9.62
N THR A 16 4.79 16.19 8.79
CA THR A 16 6.14 15.79 8.37
C THR A 16 6.35 15.79 6.85
N CYS A 17 5.27 15.71 6.07
CA CYS A 17 5.36 15.70 4.61
C CYS A 17 4.07 16.21 3.96
N GLU A 18 4.19 16.56 2.68
CA GLU A 18 3.06 16.80 1.80
C GLU A 18 2.30 15.48 1.56
N ILE A 19 0.97 15.52 1.65
CA ILE A 19 0.11 14.34 1.55
C ILE A 19 -0.88 14.51 0.41
N LEU A 20 -0.91 13.51 -0.47
CA LEU A 20 -1.90 13.37 -1.54
C LEU A 20 -2.78 12.14 -1.29
N THR A 21 -4.08 12.36 -1.30
CA THR A 21 -5.13 11.39 -1.01
C THR A 21 -5.92 11.04 -2.27
N ASN A 22 -6.24 9.76 -2.44
CA ASN A 22 -7.02 9.26 -3.58
C ASN A 22 -7.98 8.17 -3.13
N ASP A 23 -9.29 8.38 -3.29
CA ASP A 23 -10.29 7.35 -2.98
C ASP A 23 -11.27 7.24 -4.16
N VAL A 24 -11.46 6.03 -4.68
CA VAL A 24 -12.37 5.81 -5.83
C VAL A 24 -13.82 6.19 -5.50
N SER A 25 -14.18 6.24 -4.21
CA SER A 25 -15.49 6.70 -3.78
C SER A 25 -15.54 8.22 -3.77
N SER A 26 -16.34 8.79 -4.69
CA SER A 26 -16.64 10.23 -4.74
C SER A 26 -17.34 10.77 -3.49
N GLY A 27 -17.91 9.90 -2.66
CA GLY A 27 -18.56 10.26 -1.40
C GLY A 27 -17.60 10.45 -0.23
N ARG A 28 -16.29 10.23 -0.42
CA ARG A 28 -15.26 10.43 0.60
C ARG A 28 -14.39 11.62 0.19
N PRO A 29 -14.04 12.51 1.14
CA PRO A 29 -13.11 13.58 0.83
C PRO A 29 -11.78 12.94 0.44
N ALA A 30 -11.23 13.30 -0.72
CA ALA A 30 -9.90 12.91 -1.20
C ALA A 30 -9.48 13.95 -2.25
N ASP A 31 -8.17 14.13 -2.47
CA ASP A 31 -7.67 15.08 -3.46
C ASP A 31 -8.01 14.64 -4.90
N THR A 32 -8.07 13.32 -5.14
CA THR A 32 -8.56 12.74 -6.39
C THR A 32 -9.47 11.53 -6.16
N ASN A 33 -10.31 11.21 -7.16
CA ASN A 33 -11.16 10.01 -7.16
C ASN A 33 -10.79 9.01 -8.27
N LEU A 34 -9.49 8.92 -8.60
CA LEU A 34 -9.01 8.06 -9.65
C LEU A 34 -9.07 6.59 -9.24
N ASN A 35 -9.37 5.73 -10.21
CA ASN A 35 -9.44 4.30 -9.98
C ASN A 35 -8.04 3.67 -10.04
N ALA A 36 -7.42 3.53 -8.86
CA ALA A 36 -6.06 2.98 -8.66
C ALA A 36 -5.86 1.52 -9.11
N SER A 37 -6.89 0.91 -9.66
CA SER A 37 -6.91 -0.45 -10.12
C SER A 37 -6.78 -0.58 -11.64
N LEU A 38 -6.98 0.53 -12.37
CA LEU A 38 -6.82 0.59 -13.82
C LEU A 38 -5.34 0.58 -14.19
N GLU A 39 -5.02 0.03 -15.36
CA GLU A 39 -3.65 -0.01 -15.88
C GLU A 39 -3.09 1.40 -16.13
N LEU A 40 -3.92 2.31 -16.63
CA LEU A 40 -3.58 3.71 -16.89
C LEU A 40 -3.48 4.59 -15.63
N PHE A 41 -3.79 4.04 -14.45
CA PHE A 41 -3.75 4.82 -13.21
C PHE A 41 -2.43 5.58 -12.97
N PRO A 42 -1.23 5.01 -13.20
CA PRO A 42 0.01 5.77 -13.06
C PRO A 42 0.06 7.02 -13.93
N GLU A 43 -0.39 6.92 -15.17
CA GLU A 43 -0.42 8.03 -16.12
C GLU A 43 -1.45 9.07 -15.70
N ASP A 44 -2.67 8.62 -15.39
CA ASP A 44 -3.78 9.48 -14.93
C ASP A 44 -3.41 10.22 -13.64
N PHE A 45 -2.78 9.53 -12.69
CA PHE A 45 -2.32 10.11 -11.44
C PHE A 45 -1.26 11.16 -11.70
N LEU A 46 -0.24 10.87 -12.51
CA LEU A 46 0.80 11.84 -12.83
C LEU A 46 0.23 13.04 -13.59
N ALA A 47 -0.71 12.85 -14.51
CA ALA A 47 -1.38 13.94 -15.20
C ALA A 47 -2.15 14.84 -14.22
N ALA A 48 -2.86 14.26 -13.25
CA ALA A 48 -3.59 15.00 -12.22
C ALA A 48 -2.67 15.82 -11.28
N TYR A 49 -1.41 15.39 -11.08
CA TYR A 49 -0.45 16.01 -10.17
C TYR A 49 0.74 16.66 -10.88
N SER A 50 0.51 17.27 -12.05
CA SER A 50 1.52 18.05 -12.79
C SER A 50 2.81 17.27 -13.11
N GLY A 51 2.68 15.97 -13.33
CA GLY A 51 3.79 15.06 -13.64
C GLY A 51 4.69 14.70 -12.45
N LYS A 52 4.41 15.19 -11.24
CA LYS A 52 5.23 14.91 -10.06
C LYS A 52 4.96 13.50 -9.54
N ARG A 53 6.01 12.67 -9.51
CA ARG A 53 5.97 11.34 -8.90
C ARG A 53 6.00 11.43 -7.37
N PRO A 54 5.17 10.66 -6.65
CA PRO A 54 5.23 10.62 -5.20
C PRO A 54 6.51 9.91 -4.74
N GLU A 55 7.07 10.37 -3.63
CA GLU A 55 8.19 9.64 -3.02
C GLU A 55 7.72 8.32 -2.40
N TRP A 56 6.57 8.36 -1.74
CA TRP A 56 5.98 7.22 -1.06
C TRP A 56 4.52 7.02 -1.45
N VAL A 57 4.14 5.75 -1.66
CA VAL A 57 2.73 5.36 -1.77
C VAL A 57 2.35 4.49 -0.57
N VAL A 58 1.36 4.95 0.20
CA VAL A 58 0.85 4.23 1.38
C VAL A 58 -0.62 3.91 1.19
N THR A 59 -1.03 2.65 1.33
CA THR A 59 -2.42 2.23 1.07
C THR A 59 -2.84 0.94 1.77
N SER A 60 -4.15 0.70 1.86
CA SER A 60 -4.77 -0.57 2.21
C SER A 60 -5.73 -0.96 1.08
N PRO A 61 -5.26 -1.69 0.06
CA PRO A 61 -6.06 -1.96 -1.13
C PRO A 61 -7.09 -3.07 -0.88
N PRO A 62 -8.14 -3.18 -1.71
CA PRO A 62 -8.97 -4.37 -1.77
C PRO A 62 -8.13 -5.62 -2.04
N TYR A 63 -8.29 -6.67 -1.22
CA TYR A 63 -7.41 -7.85 -1.26
C TYR A 63 -7.40 -8.56 -2.62
N SER A 64 -8.56 -8.67 -3.28
CA SER A 64 -8.69 -9.34 -4.59
C SER A 64 -7.84 -8.72 -5.70
N ARG A 65 -7.33 -7.51 -5.50
CA ARG A 65 -6.50 -6.78 -6.48
C ARG A 65 -5.19 -6.28 -5.89
N ALA A 66 -4.83 -6.73 -4.68
CA ALA A 66 -3.70 -6.21 -3.94
C ALA A 66 -2.38 -6.24 -4.74
N LEU A 67 -2.12 -7.32 -5.49
CA LEU A 67 -0.91 -7.43 -6.32
C LEU A 67 -0.88 -6.38 -7.44
N THR A 68 -2.01 -6.12 -8.10
CA THR A 68 -2.14 -5.06 -9.11
C THR A 68 -1.79 -3.70 -8.53
N PHE A 69 -2.30 -3.39 -7.34
CA PHE A 69 -2.02 -2.11 -6.68
C PHE A 69 -0.56 -2.00 -6.25
N VAL A 70 0.06 -3.07 -5.74
CA VAL A 70 1.49 -3.05 -5.38
C VAL A 70 2.34 -2.77 -6.62
N LYS A 71 2.08 -3.46 -7.74
CA LYS A 71 2.81 -3.24 -9.00
C LYS A 71 2.66 -1.80 -9.52
N ALA A 72 1.43 -1.28 -9.54
CA ALA A 72 1.18 0.11 -9.94
C ALA A 72 1.90 1.08 -8.99
N ALA A 73 1.74 0.94 -7.68
CA ALA A 73 2.41 1.81 -6.72
C ALA A 73 3.93 1.79 -6.84
N MET A 74 4.54 0.62 -7.09
CA MET A 74 5.98 0.49 -7.31
C MET A 74 6.46 1.16 -8.61
N SER A 75 5.60 1.29 -9.64
CA SER A 75 5.97 2.01 -10.87
C SER A 75 5.81 3.54 -10.73
N LEU A 76 4.94 4.01 -9.82
CA LEU A 76 4.78 5.44 -9.51
C LEU A 76 5.86 5.95 -8.54
N ALA A 77 6.08 5.25 -7.43
CA ALA A 77 6.81 5.77 -6.28
C ALA A 77 8.32 5.79 -6.50
N THR A 78 9.01 6.86 -6.07
CA THR A 78 10.46 6.99 -6.25
C THR A 78 11.29 6.47 -5.08
N LYS A 79 10.74 6.43 -3.86
CA LYS A 79 11.46 5.93 -2.66
C LYS A 79 10.90 4.60 -2.15
N GLY A 80 9.58 4.44 -2.07
CA GLY A 80 9.03 3.21 -1.51
C GLY A 80 7.51 3.14 -1.47
N VAL A 81 7.01 1.94 -1.19
CA VAL A 81 5.57 1.70 -1.02
C VAL A 81 5.30 0.92 0.25
N ALA A 82 4.20 1.21 0.93
CA ALA A 82 3.77 0.55 2.16
C ALA A 82 2.29 0.15 2.08
N PHE A 83 2.02 -1.14 2.23
CA PHE A 83 0.70 -1.72 1.99
C PHE A 83 0.21 -2.50 3.21
N LYS A 84 -0.97 -2.13 3.73
CA LYS A 84 -1.64 -2.90 4.78
C LYS A 84 -2.49 -4.01 4.15
N MET A 85 -2.15 -5.27 4.42
CA MET A 85 -2.78 -6.44 3.80
C MET A 85 -2.93 -7.61 4.80
N PRO A 86 -3.86 -8.54 4.55
CA PRO A 86 -3.90 -9.81 5.27
C PRO A 86 -2.61 -10.64 5.08
N ILE A 87 -2.19 -11.38 6.10
CA ILE A 87 -0.92 -12.13 6.12
C ILE A 87 -0.79 -13.15 4.98
N PHE A 88 -1.89 -13.78 4.56
CA PHE A 88 -1.91 -14.71 3.43
C PHE A 88 -1.73 -14.05 2.06
N PHE A 89 -1.59 -12.73 2.00
CA PHE A 89 -0.97 -12.11 0.83
C PHE A 89 0.45 -12.67 0.58
N LEU A 90 1.17 -13.07 1.63
CA LEU A 90 2.50 -13.67 1.51
C LEU A 90 2.46 -15.14 1.08
N GLU A 91 1.28 -15.78 1.05
CA GLU A 91 1.16 -17.15 0.57
C GLU A 91 1.30 -17.21 -0.96
N PRO A 92 2.00 -18.23 -1.49
CA PRO A 92 2.17 -18.43 -2.91
C PRO A 92 0.85 -18.92 -3.53
N CYS A 93 -0.01 -17.99 -3.94
CA CYS A 93 -1.13 -18.26 -4.83
C CYS A 93 -0.67 -18.18 -6.30
N ALA A 94 -1.45 -18.78 -7.22
CA ALA A 94 -1.07 -18.98 -8.62
C ALA A 94 -0.58 -17.70 -9.35
N ASP A 95 -1.10 -16.53 -9.01
CA ASP A 95 -0.78 -15.23 -9.62
C ASP A 95 0.36 -14.47 -8.92
N ARG A 96 0.74 -14.87 -7.71
CA ARG A 96 1.55 -14.05 -6.80
C ARG A 96 2.86 -14.72 -6.36
N GLY A 97 2.93 -16.05 -6.33
CA GLY A 97 4.11 -16.79 -5.87
C GLY A 97 5.40 -16.39 -6.61
N GLY A 98 5.40 -16.43 -7.94
CA GLY A 98 6.57 -16.05 -8.74
C GLY A 98 6.95 -14.57 -8.62
N TRP A 99 5.96 -13.70 -8.42
CA TRP A 99 6.22 -12.27 -8.21
C TRP A 99 6.84 -12.00 -6.84
N LEU A 100 6.33 -12.62 -5.78
CA LEU A 100 6.89 -12.48 -4.43
C LEU A 100 8.28 -13.11 -4.30
N GLN A 101 8.58 -14.17 -5.06
CA GLN A 101 9.91 -14.76 -5.09
C GLN A 101 10.96 -13.77 -5.64
N THR A 102 10.57 -12.97 -6.63
CA THR A 102 11.45 -11.98 -7.28
C THR A 102 11.38 -10.60 -6.62
N ASN A 103 10.28 -10.29 -5.94
CA ASN A 103 10.00 -9.01 -5.31
C ASN A 103 9.45 -9.22 -3.88
N PRO A 104 10.21 -9.85 -2.96
CA PRO A 104 9.77 -9.97 -1.58
C PRO A 104 9.68 -8.58 -0.94
N PRO A 105 8.73 -8.34 -0.02
CA PRO A 105 8.75 -7.13 0.78
C PRO A 105 10.09 -7.02 1.53
N SER A 106 10.70 -5.84 1.49
CA SER A 106 11.94 -5.54 2.20
C SER A 106 11.72 -5.44 3.71
N VAL A 107 10.52 -5.00 4.13
CA VAL A 107 10.12 -4.99 5.54
C VAL A 107 8.69 -5.51 5.67
N CYS A 108 8.47 -6.41 6.63
CA CYS A 108 7.14 -6.82 7.07
C CYS A 108 6.92 -6.35 8.50
N VAL A 109 5.99 -5.41 8.71
CA VAL A 109 5.62 -4.93 10.04
C VAL A 109 4.35 -5.63 10.50
N PHE A 110 4.44 -6.37 11.59
CA PHE A 110 3.31 -7.05 12.21
C PHE A 110 2.81 -6.23 13.38
N LEU A 111 1.52 -5.89 13.34
CA LEU A 111 0.81 -5.24 14.42
C LEU A 111 0.11 -6.30 15.27
N ARG A 112 -0.20 -5.96 16.52
CA ARG A 112 -1.11 -6.78 17.31
C ARG A 112 -2.42 -6.96 16.54
N ARG A 113 -2.90 -8.21 16.49
CA ARG A 113 -4.13 -8.55 15.79
C ARG A 113 -5.31 -7.78 16.39
N ALA A 114 -5.99 -7.00 15.54
CA ALA A 114 -7.20 -6.30 15.93
C ALA A 114 -8.31 -7.29 16.32
N LYS A 115 -8.99 -7.01 17.43
CA LYS A 115 -10.21 -7.72 17.83
C LYS A 115 -11.40 -7.08 17.12
N TYR A 116 -11.83 -7.67 16.01
CA TYR A 116 -13.04 -7.22 15.33
C TYR A 116 -14.27 -7.73 16.11
N THR A 117 -15.10 -6.81 16.62
CA THR A 117 -16.29 -7.11 17.44
C THR A 117 -17.53 -7.47 16.62
N ARG A 118 -17.48 -7.40 15.29
CA ARG A 118 -18.60 -7.76 14.40
C ARG A 118 -18.48 -9.17 13.84
N ALA A 119 -19.60 -9.88 13.81
CA ALA A 119 -19.73 -11.31 13.52
C ALA A 119 -19.26 -11.78 12.12
N ASN A 120 -19.02 -10.87 11.16
CA ASN A 120 -18.74 -11.23 9.76
C ASN A 120 -17.34 -10.83 9.25
N ASN A 121 -16.37 -10.53 10.13
CA ASN A 121 -15.03 -10.17 9.68
C ASN A 121 -14.08 -11.38 9.67
N ALA A 122 -13.38 -11.56 8.56
CA ALA A 122 -12.32 -12.56 8.40
C ALA A 122 -11.33 -12.45 9.57
N LYS A 123 -11.18 -13.56 10.31
CA LYS A 123 -10.40 -13.70 11.54
C LYS A 123 -8.89 -13.77 11.25
N THR A 124 -8.32 -12.77 10.62
CA THR A 124 -7.01 -12.95 10.00
C THR A 124 -6.03 -11.85 10.35
N GLY A 125 -4.77 -12.22 10.56
CA GLY A 125 -3.71 -11.26 10.86
C GLY A 125 -3.48 -10.35 9.67
N GLU A 126 -3.18 -9.08 9.94
CA GLU A 126 -2.76 -8.10 8.94
C GLU A 126 -1.30 -7.73 9.19
N PHE A 127 -0.62 -7.31 8.14
CA PHE A 127 0.74 -6.78 8.21
C PHE A 127 0.86 -5.58 7.28
N TRP A 128 1.89 -4.77 7.51
CA TRP A 128 2.36 -3.80 6.53
C TRP A 128 3.54 -4.38 5.77
N GLY A 129 3.39 -4.56 4.47
CA GLY A 129 4.49 -4.88 3.57
C GLY A 129 5.11 -3.60 3.01
N VAL A 130 6.43 -3.49 3.08
CA VAL A 130 7.19 -2.36 2.52
C VAL A 130 8.09 -2.86 1.39
N TRP A 131 8.00 -2.25 0.22
CA TRP A 131 8.89 -2.49 -0.90
C TRP A 131 9.64 -1.21 -1.25
N TYR A 132 10.94 -1.34 -1.52
CA TYR A 132 11.74 -0.31 -2.16
C TYR A 132 11.84 -0.61 -3.66
N PRO A 133 11.76 0.39 -4.55
CA PRO A 133 12.05 0.20 -5.97
C PRO A 133 13.44 -0.42 -6.16
N GLN A 134 13.63 -1.21 -7.23
CA GLN A 134 14.83 -2.03 -7.45
C GLN A 134 16.15 -1.25 -7.36
N GLU A 135 16.17 0.03 -7.72
CA GLU A 135 17.36 0.90 -7.63
C GLU A 135 17.84 1.13 -6.18
N MET A 136 16.97 0.99 -5.18
CA MET A 136 17.29 1.10 -3.75
C MET A 136 17.41 -0.27 -3.05
N SER A 137 17.18 -1.38 -3.77
CA SER A 137 17.20 -2.74 -3.25
C SER A 137 18.64 -3.26 -3.05
N CYS A 138 19.43 -2.61 -2.20
CA CYS A 138 20.79 -3.06 -1.88
C CYS A 138 20.85 -4.12 -0.76
N ARG A 139 19.71 -4.62 -0.27
CA ARG A 139 19.65 -5.56 0.87
C ARG A 139 18.63 -6.68 0.61
N ASN A 140 19.13 -7.82 0.13
CA ASN A 140 18.36 -9.06 -0.13
C ASN A 140 17.85 -9.78 1.15
N ARG A 141 17.50 -9.05 2.21
CA ARG A 141 16.93 -9.66 3.43
C ARG A 141 15.66 -8.94 3.84
N THR A 142 14.53 -9.64 3.72
CA THR A 142 13.26 -9.23 4.34
C THR A 142 13.47 -9.08 5.84
N ARG A 143 13.19 -7.90 6.37
CA ARG A 143 13.21 -7.64 7.82
C ARG A 143 11.83 -7.80 8.40
N LEU A 144 11.69 -8.66 9.40
CA LEU A 144 10.46 -8.77 10.20
C LEU A 144 10.53 -7.78 11.36
N VAL A 145 9.50 -6.96 11.53
CA VAL A 145 9.37 -6.00 12.62
C VAL A 145 8.08 -6.31 13.34
N PHE A 146 8.16 -6.58 14.65
CA PHE A 146 7.00 -6.76 15.50
C PHE A 146 6.83 -5.47 16.29
N CYS A 147 5.67 -4.83 16.18
CA CYS A 147 5.33 -3.70 17.01
C CYS A 147 4.66 -4.24 18.29
N PRO A 148 5.37 -4.32 19.43
CA PRO A 148 4.70 -4.45 20.72
C PRO A 148 3.84 -3.19 20.92
N GLU A 149 2.76 -3.30 21.69
CA GLU A 149 1.85 -2.17 21.97
C GLU A 149 2.59 -0.93 22.47
#